data_AF-A0A9R1EN03-F1
#
_entry.id   AF-A0A9R1EN03-F1
#
_cell.length_a   1.000
_cell.length_b   1.000
_cell.length_c   1.000
_cell.angle_alpha   90.00
_cell.angle_beta   90.00
_cell.angle_gamma   90.00
#
_symmetry.space_group_name_H-M   'P 1'
#
loop_
_entity.id
_entity.type
_entity.pdbx_description
1 polymer ?
#
loop_
_entity_poly.entity_id
_entity_poly.type
_entity_poly.pdbx_seq_one_letter_code
_entity_poly.pdbx_strand_id
1 'polypeptide(L)'
;MHLVNPITCEQIALPSVITIEQVKPIFDEHGAVHKYEYSCHTGTDAGPYSPSIFAIDKLRHKLHYKAFVFPDTSTGSYIVVLIHNPKRQLSFARVGDDNWTWLPPHERYSDCNYKDGLLYEVTTTGELHAFDFSGPVITTEMIVRMDSIYGFGYTYVVQASSGDLLLIWRNIDQYNFDPHPGSSVFWIYMALDI
;
A
#
# COMPACT_ATOMS: atom_id res chain seq x y z
N MET A 1 -5.09 -15.01 3.62
CA MET A 1 -5.42 -13.85 4.50
C MET A 1 -6.92 -13.61 4.40
N HIS A 2 -7.53 -12.77 5.23
CA HIS A 2 -8.97 -12.51 5.14
C HIS A 2 -9.29 -11.03 5.32
N LEU A 3 -10.24 -10.53 4.54
CA LEU A 3 -11.00 -9.34 4.91
C LEU A 3 -12.06 -9.77 5.93
N VAL A 4 -12.22 -8.98 6.98
CA VAL A 4 -13.24 -9.23 8.01
C VAL A 4 -14.17 -8.03 8.05
N ASN A 5 -15.45 -8.24 7.80
CA ASN A 5 -16.46 -7.22 8.05
C ASN A 5 -16.64 -7.10 9.57
N PRO A 6 -16.32 -5.96 10.21
CA PRO A 6 -16.39 -5.84 11.66
C PRO A 6 -17.82 -5.81 12.20
N ILE A 7 -18.83 -5.60 11.34
CA ILE A 7 -20.25 -5.55 11.71
C ILE A 7 -20.89 -6.93 11.58
N THR A 8 -20.70 -7.60 10.44
CA THR A 8 -21.34 -8.90 10.15
C THR A 8 -20.49 -10.10 10.54
N CYS A 9 -19.21 -9.88 10.88
CA CYS A 9 -18.19 -10.92 11.09
C CYS A 9 -17.93 -11.81 9.86
N GLU A 10 -18.45 -11.42 8.69
CA GLU A 10 -18.20 -12.12 7.44
C GLU A 10 -16.72 -12.05 7.07
N GLN A 11 -16.19 -13.16 6.54
CA GLN A 11 -14.81 -13.25 6.11
C GLN A 11 -14.73 -13.55 4.63
N ILE A 12 -13.98 -12.72 3.91
CA ILE A 12 -13.69 -12.93 2.50
C ILE A 12 -12.23 -13.37 2.39
N ALA A 13 -11.99 -14.51 1.75
CA ALA A 13 -10.66 -15.01 1.53
C ALA A 13 -9.86 -14.08 0.58
N LEU A 14 -8.63 -13.81 0.97
CA LEU A 14 -7.62 -13.12 0.17
C LEU A 14 -6.43 -14.05 -0.07
N PRO A 15 -5.62 -13.79 -1.13
CA PRO A 15 -4.44 -14.59 -1.40
C PRO A 15 -3.54 -14.75 -0.18
N SER A 16 -2.82 -15.87 -0.16
CA SER A 16 -1.93 -16.19 0.95
C SER A 16 -0.74 -15.24 1.01
N VAL A 17 -0.16 -15.05 2.20
CA VAL A 17 1.02 -14.20 2.38
C VAL A 17 2.24 -14.72 1.59
N ILE A 18 2.27 -16.02 1.29
CA ILE A 18 3.34 -16.67 0.53
C ILE A 18 3.37 -16.28 -0.94
N THR A 19 2.31 -15.64 -1.45
CA THR A 19 2.25 -15.20 -2.83
C THR A 19 2.70 -13.74 -2.96
N ILE A 20 3.11 -13.09 -1.87
CA ILE A 20 3.74 -11.78 -1.91
C ILE A 20 5.20 -12.00 -2.26
N GLU A 21 5.70 -11.26 -3.26
CA GLU A 21 7.02 -11.46 -3.87
C GLU A 21 8.16 -11.63 -2.86
N GLN A 22 8.17 -10.86 -1.77
CA GLN A 22 9.25 -10.89 -0.78
C GLN A 22 9.17 -12.06 0.22
N VAL A 23 8.16 -12.93 0.14
CA VAL A 23 7.89 -13.97 1.13
C VAL A 23 8.06 -15.35 0.51
N LYS A 24 8.96 -16.15 1.08
CA LYS A 24 9.11 -17.57 0.72
C LYS A 24 8.73 -18.46 1.90
N PRO A 25 7.83 -19.44 1.72
CA PRO A 25 7.51 -20.40 2.78
C PRO A 25 8.66 -21.37 3.00
N ILE A 26 8.91 -21.69 4.27
CA ILE A 26 9.79 -22.78 4.69
C ILE A 26 8.87 -23.84 5.31
N PHE A 27 8.93 -25.06 4.76
CA PHE A 27 8.08 -26.17 5.19
C PHE A 27 8.78 -27.05 6.23
N ASP A 28 8.00 -27.71 7.09
CA ASP A 28 8.49 -28.78 7.95
C ASP A 28 8.53 -30.14 7.24
N GLU A 29 8.93 -31.17 7.97
CA GLU A 29 9.01 -32.56 7.48
C GLU A 29 7.65 -33.14 7.05
N HIS A 30 6.53 -32.53 7.45
CA HIS A 30 5.18 -32.93 7.08
C HIS A 30 4.63 -32.10 5.89
N GLY A 31 5.43 -31.19 5.34
CA GLY A 31 5.01 -30.32 4.24
C GLY A 31 4.11 -29.15 4.68
N ALA A 32 3.97 -28.89 5.98
CA ALA A 32 3.25 -27.72 6.48
C ALA A 32 4.16 -26.50 6.53
N VAL A 33 3.62 -25.31 6.25
CA VAL A 33 4.38 -24.06 6.40
C VAL A 33 4.78 -23.91 7.87
N HIS A 34 6.08 -23.80 8.12
CA HIS A 34 6.67 -23.72 9.45
C HIS A 34 7.27 -22.34 9.75
N LYS A 35 7.92 -21.73 8.76
CA LYS A 35 8.56 -20.41 8.85
C LYS A 35 8.44 -19.68 7.51
N TYR A 36 8.84 -18.42 7.51
CA TYR A 36 8.99 -17.63 6.30
C TYR A 36 10.40 -17.09 6.18
N GLU A 37 10.99 -17.23 5.01
CA GLU A 37 12.13 -16.41 4.59
C GLU A 37 11.58 -15.12 3.97
N TYR A 38 12.03 -13.98 4.47
CA TYR A 38 11.56 -12.66 4.06
C TYR A 38 12.70 -11.84 3.48
N SER A 39 12.58 -11.46 2.22
CA SER A 39 13.59 -10.70 1.47
C SER A 39 13.38 -9.20 1.62
N CYS A 40 14.47 -8.43 1.63
CA CYS A 40 14.40 -6.97 1.74
C CYS A 40 14.52 -6.23 0.39
N HIS A 41 14.41 -6.95 -0.73
CA HIS A 41 14.53 -6.39 -2.06
C HIS A 41 13.31 -5.53 -2.43
N THR A 42 13.54 -4.58 -3.34
CA THR A 42 12.50 -3.78 -3.99
C THR A 42 12.57 -3.93 -5.50
N GLY A 43 11.63 -3.33 -6.23
CA GLY A 43 11.71 -3.30 -7.71
C GLY A 43 12.89 -2.51 -8.26
N THR A 44 13.61 -1.78 -7.41
CA THR A 44 14.74 -0.90 -7.79
C THR A 44 16.10 -1.36 -7.26
N ASP A 45 16.13 -2.21 -6.23
CA ASP A 45 17.35 -2.66 -5.58
C ASP A 45 17.19 -4.08 -5.01
N ALA A 46 18.27 -4.87 -5.04
CA ALA A 46 18.28 -6.22 -4.47
C ALA A 46 18.12 -6.23 -2.93
N GLY A 47 18.18 -5.05 -2.31
CA GLY A 47 18.09 -4.87 -0.88
C GLY A 47 19.46 -5.05 -0.23
N PRO A 48 19.80 -4.22 0.77
CA PRO A 48 21.13 -4.22 1.36
C PRO A 48 21.37 -5.38 2.35
N TYR A 49 20.36 -6.20 2.63
CA TYR A 49 20.41 -7.23 3.68
C TYR A 49 20.02 -8.60 3.15
N SER A 50 20.67 -9.63 3.68
CA SER A 50 20.24 -11.01 3.46
C SER A 50 18.81 -11.24 3.96
N PRO A 51 18.06 -12.18 3.34
CA PRO A 51 16.74 -12.54 3.81
C PRO A 51 16.74 -12.94 5.29
N SER A 52 15.67 -12.59 5.99
CA SER A 52 15.48 -12.88 7.41
C SER A 52 14.43 -13.97 7.60
N ILE A 53 14.65 -14.86 8.57
CA ILE A 53 13.72 -15.94 8.88
C ILE A 53 12.77 -15.50 9.99
N PHE A 54 11.46 -15.63 9.75
CA PHE A 54 10.41 -15.32 10.71
C PHE A 54 9.57 -16.55 11.03
N ALA A 55 9.17 -16.66 12.30
CA ALA A 55 8.08 -17.54 12.69
C ALA A 55 6.74 -17.03 12.12
N ILE A 56 5.77 -17.95 12.00
CA ILE A 56 4.49 -17.69 11.32
C ILE A 56 3.75 -16.49 11.93
N ASP A 57 3.74 -16.36 13.25
CA ASP A 57 3.05 -15.30 13.98
C ASP A 57 3.79 -13.95 13.96
N LYS A 58 5.06 -13.94 13.51
CA LYS A 58 5.91 -12.74 13.53
C LYS A 58 5.94 -11.99 12.20
N LEU A 59 5.81 -12.67 11.06
CA LEU A 59 5.93 -12.02 9.75
C LEU A 59 4.94 -10.87 9.57
N ARG A 60 3.69 -11.03 10.02
CA ARG A 60 2.64 -10.01 9.90
C ARG A 60 3.02 -8.63 10.48
N HIS A 61 3.85 -8.62 11.53
CA HIS A 61 4.30 -7.40 12.20
C HIS A 61 5.44 -6.70 11.46
N LYS A 62 6.05 -7.37 10.49
CA LYS A 62 7.12 -6.85 9.64
C LYS A 62 6.63 -6.52 8.25
N LEU A 63 5.77 -7.36 7.68
CA LEU A 63 5.32 -7.25 6.31
C LEU A 63 4.24 -6.17 6.13
N HIS A 64 3.16 -6.23 6.92
CA HIS A 64 2.00 -5.38 6.66
C HIS A 64 2.23 -3.95 7.14
N TYR A 65 1.87 -2.98 6.30
CA TYR A 65 1.85 -1.57 6.66
C TYR A 65 0.42 -1.03 6.67
N LYS A 66 -0.27 -1.07 5.53
CA LYS A 66 -1.67 -0.62 5.40
C LYS A 66 -2.38 -1.41 4.30
N ALA A 67 -3.66 -1.68 4.50
CA ALA A 67 -4.50 -2.30 3.48
C ALA A 67 -5.72 -1.43 3.21
N PHE A 68 -6.14 -1.37 1.96
CA PHE A 68 -7.29 -0.62 1.48
C PHE A 68 -8.21 -1.56 0.72
N VAL A 69 -9.51 -1.33 0.86
CA VAL A 69 -10.53 -2.09 0.17
C VAL A 69 -11.38 -1.09 -0.59
N PHE A 70 -11.47 -1.28 -1.90
CA PHE A 70 -12.28 -0.45 -2.76
C PHE A 70 -13.31 -1.30 -3.50
N PRO A 71 -14.52 -0.76 -3.76
CA PRO A 71 -15.46 -1.42 -4.64
C PRO A 71 -14.90 -1.46 -6.06
N ASP A 72 -14.94 -2.63 -6.69
CA ASP A 72 -14.64 -2.81 -8.10
C ASP A 72 -15.97 -2.92 -8.86
N THR A 73 -16.43 -1.79 -9.39
CA THR A 73 -17.72 -1.70 -10.10
C THR A 73 -17.73 -2.49 -11.40
N SER A 74 -16.56 -2.78 -11.98
CA SER A 74 -16.46 -3.55 -13.23
C SER A 74 -16.77 -5.04 -13.01
N THR A 75 -16.43 -5.57 -11.85
CA THR A 75 -16.64 -6.97 -11.48
C THR A 75 -17.79 -7.18 -10.49
N GLY A 76 -18.31 -6.10 -9.90
CA GLY A 76 -19.29 -6.17 -8.82
C GLY A 76 -18.72 -6.72 -7.51
N SER A 77 -17.41 -6.60 -7.32
CA SER A 77 -16.65 -7.18 -6.21
C SER A 77 -15.77 -6.12 -5.53
N TYR A 78 -14.65 -6.53 -4.94
CA TYR A 78 -13.69 -5.65 -4.31
C TYR A 78 -12.28 -5.85 -4.86
N ILE A 79 -11.57 -4.73 -4.96
CA ILE A 79 -10.11 -4.72 -5.12
C ILE A 79 -9.48 -4.37 -3.77
N VAL A 80 -8.45 -5.12 -3.40
CA VAL A 80 -7.68 -4.90 -2.18
C VAL A 80 -6.28 -4.47 -2.56
N VAL A 81 -5.87 -3.33 -2.01
CA VAL A 81 -4.51 -2.80 -2.19
C VAL A 81 -3.77 -2.92 -0.87
N LEU A 82 -2.59 -3.53 -0.92
CA LEU A 82 -1.72 -3.74 0.21
C LEU A 82 -0.46 -2.89 0.02
N ILE A 83 -0.27 -1.93 0.94
CA ILE A 83 1.02 -1.31 1.18
C ILE A 83 1.77 -2.21 2.17
N HIS A 84 2.91 -2.73 1.73
CA HIS A 84 3.72 -3.65 2.53
C HIS A 84 5.21 -3.26 2.53
N ASN A 85 5.91 -3.72 3.55
CA ASN A 85 7.36 -3.66 3.57
C ASN A 85 7.95 -4.70 2.60
N PRO A 86 9.23 -4.54 2.20
CA PRO A 86 10.15 -3.46 2.56
C PRO A 86 9.79 -2.14 1.86
N LYS A 87 10.11 -1.03 2.53
CA LYS A 87 10.01 0.35 2.00
C LYS A 87 8.64 0.76 1.44
N ARG A 88 7.53 0.20 1.94
CA ARG A 88 6.15 0.58 1.55
C ARG A 88 5.91 0.45 0.04
N GLN A 89 6.11 -0.76 -0.46
CA GLN A 89 5.77 -1.19 -1.81
C GLN A 89 4.30 -1.57 -1.92
N LEU A 90 3.83 -1.78 -3.16
CA LEU A 90 2.45 -2.10 -3.46
C LEU A 90 2.29 -3.52 -3.99
N SER A 91 1.25 -4.17 -3.51
CA SER A 91 0.65 -5.33 -4.14
C SER A 91 -0.86 -5.18 -4.12
N PHE A 92 -1.57 -5.74 -5.10
CA PHE A 92 -3.02 -5.77 -5.08
C PHE A 92 -3.56 -7.16 -5.40
N ALA A 93 -4.83 -7.38 -5.08
CA ALA A 93 -5.57 -8.57 -5.43
C ALA A 93 -7.06 -8.25 -5.52
N ARG A 94 -7.76 -8.92 -6.43
CA ARG A 94 -9.23 -8.98 -6.45
C ARG A 94 -9.70 -10.17 -5.63
N VAL A 95 -10.94 -10.09 -5.14
CA VAL A 95 -11.57 -11.24 -4.50
C VAL A 95 -11.65 -12.39 -5.49
N GLY A 96 -11.12 -13.55 -5.10
CA GLY A 96 -11.03 -14.74 -5.93
C GLY A 96 -9.68 -14.92 -6.62
N ASP A 97 -8.77 -13.94 -6.56
CA ASP A 97 -7.40 -14.12 -7.04
C ASP A 97 -6.65 -15.13 -6.16
N ASP A 98 -5.83 -15.96 -6.79
CA ASP A 98 -4.96 -16.92 -6.09
C ASP A 98 -3.69 -16.27 -5.53
N ASN A 99 -3.27 -15.14 -6.12
CA ASN A 99 -1.99 -14.50 -5.83
C ASN A 99 -2.13 -12.98 -5.68
N TRP A 100 -1.23 -12.40 -4.88
CA TRP A 100 -0.98 -10.96 -4.87
C TRP A 100 -0.17 -10.57 -6.12
N THR A 101 -0.63 -9.55 -6.84
CA THR A 101 0.11 -8.97 -7.96
C THR A 101 0.96 -7.82 -7.44
N TRP A 102 2.28 -7.98 -7.52
CA TRP A 102 3.26 -6.97 -7.11
C TRP A 102 3.35 -5.83 -8.15
N LEU A 103 3.48 -4.59 -7.67
CA LEU A 103 3.54 -3.38 -8.51
C LEU A 103 4.88 -2.63 -8.35
N PRO A 104 5.99 -3.15 -8.92
CA PRO A 104 7.25 -2.42 -9.00
C PRO A 104 7.17 -1.28 -10.06
N PRO A 105 8.14 -0.35 -10.09
CA PRO A 105 9.36 -0.28 -9.29
C PRO A 105 9.27 0.65 -8.07
N HIS A 106 8.18 1.40 -7.92
CA HIS A 106 8.09 2.51 -6.99
C HIS A 106 7.97 2.06 -5.52
N GLU A 107 8.40 2.93 -4.61
CA GLU A 107 8.43 2.68 -3.17
C GLU A 107 7.96 3.92 -2.39
N ARG A 108 7.86 3.77 -1.06
CA ARG A 108 7.50 4.83 -0.10
C ARG A 108 6.07 5.32 -0.23
N TYR A 109 5.16 4.44 -0.64
CA TYR A 109 3.73 4.74 -0.63
C TYR A 109 3.21 4.95 0.78
N SER A 110 2.19 5.79 0.90
CA SER A 110 1.68 6.24 2.19
C SER A 110 0.16 6.15 2.27
N ASP A 111 -0.52 6.49 1.19
CA ASP A 111 -1.97 6.47 1.09
C ASP A 111 -2.43 6.31 -0.35
N CYS A 112 -3.69 5.88 -0.52
CA CYS A 112 -4.27 5.71 -1.83
C CYS A 112 -5.77 5.88 -1.89
N ASN A 113 -6.26 6.09 -3.12
CA ASN A 113 -7.67 6.19 -3.43
C ASN A 113 -7.97 5.53 -4.78
N TYR A 114 -9.13 4.90 -4.91
CA TYR A 114 -9.57 4.27 -6.16
C TYR A 114 -10.78 5.01 -6.71
N LYS A 115 -10.63 5.57 -7.91
CA LYS A 115 -11.66 6.37 -8.58
C LYS A 115 -11.63 6.11 -10.08
N ASP A 116 -12.80 5.93 -10.67
CA ASP A 116 -13.01 5.80 -12.13
C ASP A 116 -12.11 4.77 -12.82
N GLY A 117 -11.89 3.64 -12.14
CA GLY A 117 -11.07 2.54 -12.66
C GLY A 117 -9.56 2.68 -12.38
N LEU A 118 -9.13 3.83 -11.87
CA LEU A 118 -7.74 4.17 -11.60
C LEU A 118 -7.44 4.16 -10.10
N LEU A 119 -6.27 3.63 -9.77
CA LEU A 119 -5.73 3.69 -8.41
C LEU A 119 -4.71 4.83 -8.31
N TYR A 120 -5.04 5.81 -7.49
CA TYR A 120 -4.20 6.97 -7.20
C TYR A 120 -3.43 6.72 -5.91
N GLU A 121 -2.11 6.75 -6.00
CA GLU A 121 -1.19 6.39 -4.93
C GLU A 121 -0.23 7.54 -4.65
N VAL A 122 -0.12 7.94 -3.38
CA VAL A 122 0.80 9.01 -2.98
C VAL A 122 1.98 8.48 -2.18
N THR A 123 3.17 8.93 -2.55
CA THR A 123 4.40 8.66 -1.81
C THR A 123 4.55 9.59 -0.61
N THR A 124 5.45 9.26 0.31
CA THR A 124 5.81 10.15 1.44
C THR A 124 6.49 11.45 1.00
N THR A 125 6.95 11.54 -0.25
CA THR A 125 7.50 12.75 -0.87
C THR A 125 6.44 13.54 -1.63
N GLY A 126 5.18 13.09 -1.62
CA GLY A 126 4.05 13.79 -2.25
C GLY A 126 3.96 13.56 -3.77
N GLU A 127 4.74 12.64 -4.33
CA GLU A 127 4.56 12.21 -5.72
C GLU A 127 3.25 11.44 -5.83
N LEU A 128 2.48 11.72 -6.87
CA LEU A 128 1.19 11.07 -7.14
C LEU A 128 1.31 10.22 -8.39
N HIS A 129 1.05 8.93 -8.25
CA HIS A 129 0.99 7.97 -9.35
C HIS A 129 -0.45 7.52 -9.58
N ALA A 130 -0.83 7.32 -10.83
CA ALA A 130 -2.09 6.69 -11.22
C ALA A 130 -1.79 5.34 -11.88
N PHE A 131 -2.38 4.27 -11.36
CA PHE A 131 -2.33 2.93 -11.94
C PHE A 131 -3.64 2.62 -12.65
N ASP A 132 -3.55 2.18 -13.90
CA ASP A 132 -4.69 1.72 -14.69
C ASP A 132 -4.75 0.19 -14.72
N PHE A 133 -5.87 -0.35 -14.23
CA PHE A 133 -6.14 -1.79 -14.18
C PHE A 133 -7.11 -2.26 -15.27
N SER A 134 -7.51 -1.39 -16.21
CA SER A 134 -8.48 -1.70 -17.26
C SER A 134 -7.93 -2.67 -18.32
N GLY A 135 -6.62 -2.67 -18.51
CA GLY A 135 -5.92 -3.52 -19.48
C GLY A 135 -5.37 -4.83 -18.90
N PRO A 136 -4.94 -5.76 -19.77
CA PRO A 136 -4.21 -6.96 -19.35
C PRO A 136 -2.80 -6.66 -18.81
N VAL A 137 -2.30 -5.45 -19.11
CA VAL A 137 -1.04 -4.91 -18.61
C VAL A 137 -1.37 -3.68 -17.80
N ILE A 138 -0.86 -3.66 -16.57
CA ILE A 138 -1.03 -2.53 -15.67
C ILE A 138 -0.09 -1.42 -16.11
N THR A 139 -0.64 -0.24 -16.37
CA THR A 139 0.16 0.94 -16.69
C THR A 139 0.19 1.88 -15.50
N THR A 140 1.27 2.65 -15.40
CA THR A 140 1.47 3.63 -14.34
C THR A 140 1.87 4.96 -14.95
N GLU A 141 1.23 6.04 -14.50
CA GLU A 141 1.56 7.41 -14.89
C GLU A 141 1.87 8.25 -13.64
N MET A 142 2.93 9.05 -13.69
CA MET A 142 3.23 10.04 -12.65
C MET A 142 2.48 11.33 -12.96
N ILE A 143 1.42 11.60 -12.20
CA ILE A 143 0.55 12.77 -12.37
C ILE A 143 1.19 14.01 -11.74
N VAL A 144 1.78 13.85 -10.55
CA VAL A 144 2.46 14.93 -9.83
C VAL A 144 3.87 14.51 -9.52
N ARG A 145 4.84 15.28 -10.02
CA ARG A 145 6.26 15.15 -9.71
C ARG A 145 6.64 16.14 -8.62
N MET A 146 7.33 15.67 -7.58
CA MET A 146 7.78 16.51 -6.49
C MET A 146 9.29 16.39 -6.30
N ASP A 147 10.03 17.49 -6.45
CA ASP A 147 11.50 17.51 -6.32
C ASP A 147 11.98 17.74 -4.87
N SER A 148 11.12 17.49 -3.88
CA SER A 148 11.49 17.70 -2.49
C SER A 148 12.42 16.60 -2.00
N ILE A 149 13.62 17.02 -1.60
CA ILE A 149 14.61 16.18 -0.90
C ILE A 149 14.20 15.86 0.55
N TYR A 150 13.17 16.53 1.09
CA TYR A 150 12.66 16.31 2.44
C TYR A 150 11.27 15.66 2.38
N GLY A 151 11.11 14.51 3.05
CA GLY A 151 9.81 13.85 3.16
C GLY A 151 8.79 14.74 3.88
N PHE A 152 7.57 14.81 3.36
CA PHE A 152 6.55 15.77 3.81
C PHE A 152 5.73 15.30 5.03
N GLY A 153 6.25 14.34 5.80
CA GLY A 153 5.50 13.71 6.88
C GLY A 153 4.44 12.75 6.36
N TYR A 154 3.17 12.97 6.72
CA TYR A 154 2.04 12.12 6.31
C TYR A 154 1.32 12.77 5.13
N THR A 155 1.25 12.07 4.01
CA THR A 155 0.53 12.46 2.81
C THR A 155 -0.71 11.59 2.63
N TYR A 156 -1.78 12.17 2.08
CA TYR A 156 -3.09 11.54 1.92
C TYR A 156 -3.69 11.86 0.56
N VAL A 157 -4.40 10.91 -0.03
CA VAL A 157 -5.23 11.14 -1.22
C VAL A 157 -6.69 10.95 -0.83
N VAL A 158 -7.46 12.04 -0.90
CA VAL A 158 -8.83 12.06 -0.41
C VAL A 158 -9.76 12.53 -1.52
N GLN A 159 -10.88 11.84 -1.69
CA GLN A 159 -11.94 12.32 -2.57
C GLN A 159 -12.80 13.37 -1.85
N ALA A 160 -12.90 14.56 -2.43
CA ALA A 160 -13.78 15.61 -1.96
C ALA A 160 -15.26 15.27 -2.26
N SER A 161 -16.18 15.94 -1.57
CA SER A 161 -17.61 15.81 -1.85
C SER A 161 -18.02 16.30 -3.25
N SER A 162 -17.19 17.14 -3.89
CA SER A 162 -17.35 17.53 -5.29
C SER A 162 -17.03 16.39 -6.27
N GLY A 163 -16.33 15.35 -5.81
CA GLY A 163 -15.79 14.28 -6.63
C GLY A 163 -14.30 14.42 -6.93
N ASP A 164 -13.73 15.62 -6.75
CA ASP A 164 -12.32 15.90 -7.05
C ASP A 164 -11.37 15.15 -6.10
N LEU A 165 -10.16 14.86 -6.57
CA LEU A 165 -9.13 14.25 -5.73
C LEU A 165 -8.25 15.34 -5.12
N LEU A 166 -8.14 15.32 -3.79
CA LEU A 166 -7.32 16.23 -3.02
C LEU A 166 -6.07 15.53 -2.53
N LEU A 167 -4.93 16.16 -2.80
CA LEU A 167 -3.66 15.77 -2.21
C LEU A 167 -3.41 16.61 -0.94
N ILE A 168 -3.44 15.94 0.22
CA ILE A 168 -3.38 16.59 1.53
C ILE A 168 -2.10 16.18 2.24
N TRP A 169 -1.39 17.17 2.79
CA TRP A 169 -0.18 16.93 3.56
C TRP A 169 -0.40 17.36 5.00
N ARG A 170 0.01 16.48 5.92
CA ARG A 170 0.04 16.77 7.35
C ARG A 170 1.49 16.92 7.78
N ASN A 171 1.86 18.16 8.06
CA ASN A 171 3.13 18.45 8.69
C ASN A 171 2.98 18.24 10.20
N ILE A 172 3.86 17.42 10.76
CA ILE A 172 4.04 17.33 12.21
C ILE A 172 5.31 18.11 12.47
N ASP A 173 5.18 19.32 13.03
CA ASP A 173 6.32 20.15 13.39
C ASP A 173 7.28 19.34 14.28
N GLN A 174 8.34 18.77 13.70
CA GLN A 174 9.38 18.08 14.46
C GLN A 174 10.29 19.07 15.22
N TYR A 175 10.06 20.38 15.08
CA TYR A 175 10.92 21.45 15.59
C TYR A 175 10.25 22.45 16.55
N ASN A 176 9.07 22.15 17.08
CA ASN A 176 8.61 22.85 18.28
C ASN A 176 9.04 22.03 19.50
N PHE A 177 9.95 22.57 20.31
CA PHE A 177 10.35 22.00 21.60
C PHE A 177 9.23 22.07 22.68
N ASP A 178 8.03 22.53 22.29
CA ASP A 178 6.79 22.44 23.08
C ASP A 178 5.57 22.53 22.14
N PRO A 179 5.20 21.47 21.39
CA PRO A 179 3.90 21.42 20.75
C PRO A 179 2.87 21.08 21.83
N HIS A 180 1.76 21.82 21.92
CA HIS A 180 0.63 21.35 22.70
C HIS A 180 0.26 19.93 22.23
N PRO A 181 0.14 18.93 23.13
CA PRO A 181 -0.19 17.57 22.74
C PRO A 181 -1.43 17.56 21.82
N GLY A 182 -1.24 17.16 20.56
CA GLY A 182 -2.32 17.08 19.56
C GLY A 182 -2.37 18.20 18.50
N SER A 183 -1.47 19.19 18.49
CA SER A 183 -1.44 20.17 17.40
C SER A 183 -0.90 19.54 16.10
N SER A 184 -1.69 19.55 15.03
CA SER A 184 -1.23 19.25 13.67
C SER A 184 -1.80 20.23 12.67
N VAL A 185 -0.97 20.66 11.71
CA VAL A 185 -1.39 21.55 10.64
C VAL A 185 -1.53 20.74 9.36
N PHE A 186 -2.66 20.94 8.68
CA PHE A 186 -2.95 20.33 7.39
C PHE A 186 -2.86 21.41 6.31
N TRP A 187 -2.16 21.09 5.23
CA TRP A 187 -2.09 21.94 4.05
C TRP A 187 -2.70 21.19 2.87
N ILE A 188 -3.62 21.84 2.17
CA ILE A 188 -4.15 21.36 0.89
C ILE A 188 -3.35 22.09 -0.18
N TYR A 189 -2.48 21.38 -0.88
CA TYR A 189 -1.62 21.98 -1.90
C TYR A 189 -2.21 21.85 -3.30
N MET A 190 -3.07 20.85 -3.52
CA MET A 190 -3.61 20.57 -4.85
C MET A 190 -5.00 19.95 -4.75
N ALA A 191 -5.96 20.59 -5.39
CA ALA A 191 -7.19 19.96 -5.84
C ALA A 191 -6.96 19.57 -7.30
N LEU A 192 -7.08 18.28 -7.60
CA LEU A 192 -7.02 17.76 -8.94
C LEU A 192 -8.46 17.53 -9.40
N ASP A 193 -8.91 18.39 -10.32
CA ASP A 193 -10.15 18.21 -11.07
C ASP A 193 -9.89 17.12 -12.13
N ILE A 194 -9.97 15.86 -11.72
CA ILE A 194 -9.89 14.67 -12.59
C ILE A 194 -11.24 13.98 -12.61
#